data_AF-C8W0L5-F1
#
_entry.id   AF-C8W0L5-F1
#
_cell.length_a   1.000
_cell.length_b   1.000
_cell.length_c   1.000
_cell.angle_alpha   90.00
_cell.angle_beta   90.00
_cell.angle_gamma   90.00
#
_symmetry.space_group_name_H-M   'P 1'
#
loop_
_entity.id
_entity.type
_entity.pdbx_description
1 polymer ?
#
loop_
_entity_poly.entity_id
_entity_poly.type
_entity_poly.pdbx_seq_one_letter_code
_entity_poly.pdbx_strand_id
1 'polypeptide(L)' 'MDAGEARVRDMTTDNKNNLEVCEECGVELNLQVLKSAAGYYVGTCCECGPNSRESGYFRSEKKAEDYLKVITS' A
#
# COMPACT_ATOMS: atom_id res chain seq x y z
N MET A 1 6.82 -1.72 49.33
CA MET A 1 7.51 -1.08 48.20
C MET A 1 7.83 -2.22 47.26
N ASP A 2 6.99 -2.47 46.27
CA ASP A 2 7.36 -3.38 45.18
C ASP A 2 6.65 -2.92 43.91
N ALA A 3 7.41 -2.97 42.83
CA ALA A 3 7.27 -2.12 41.65
C ALA A 3 6.18 -2.62 40.69
N GLY A 4 5.74 -1.68 39.85
CA GLY A 4 4.55 -1.77 39.03
C GLY A 4 4.51 -2.96 38.07
N GLU A 5 3.33 -3.59 38.05
CA GLU A 5 2.86 -4.48 37.00
C GLU A 5 2.99 -3.78 35.63
N ALA A 6 3.87 -4.31 34.80
CA ALA A 6 4.13 -3.83 33.46
C ALA A 6 2.85 -3.91 32.61
N ARG A 7 2.27 -2.76 32.28
CA ARG A 7 1.22 -2.64 31.27
C ARG A 7 1.85 -2.85 29.90
N VAL A 8 2.00 -4.11 29.48
CA VAL A 8 2.15 -4.41 28.04
C VAL A 8 0.79 -4.10 27.40
N ARG A 9 0.68 -2.91 26.79
CA ARG A 9 -0.44 -2.59 25.92
C ARG A 9 -0.19 -3.30 24.60
N ASP A 10 -0.63 -4.56 24.52
CA ASP A 10 -0.79 -5.21 23.23
C ASP A 10 -2.07 -4.63 22.59
N MET A 11 -1.90 -3.53 21.87
CA MET A 11 -2.96 -2.87 21.11
C MET A 11 -2.50 -2.71 19.67
N THR A 12 -2.43 -3.82 18.95
CA THR A 12 -2.51 -3.86 17.49
C THR A 12 -3.04 -5.26 17.17
N THR A 13 -4.21 -5.48 16.60
CA THR A 13 -4.65 -4.93 15.32
C THR A 13 -6.12 -5.33 15.14
N ASP A 14 -7.05 -4.51 15.62
CA ASP A 14 -8.45 -4.57 15.15
C ASP A 14 -8.77 -3.24 14.48
N ASN A 15 -8.28 -3.10 13.24
CA ASN A 15 -8.89 -2.22 12.28
C ASN A 15 -8.63 -2.80 10.89
N LYS A 16 -9.65 -3.39 10.28
CA LYS A 16 -9.60 -4.01 8.94
C LYS A 16 -9.51 -2.99 7.80
N ASN A 17 -8.87 -1.86 8.06
CA ASN A 17 -8.55 -0.81 7.08
C ASN A 17 -7.05 -0.54 7.18
N ASN A 18 -6.24 -1.50 6.71
CA ASN A 18 -4.78 -1.37 6.66
C ASN A 18 -4.38 -0.44 5.50
N LEU A 19 -4.63 0.85 5.66
CA LEU A 19 -4.15 1.88 4.76
C LEU A 19 -2.63 1.95 4.92
N GLU A 20 -1.89 1.52 3.90
CA GLU A 20 -0.45 1.72 3.88
C GLU A 20 -0.18 3.23 3.82
N VAL A 21 0.75 3.71 4.64
CA VAL A 21 1.14 5.13 4.68
C VAL A 21 2.62 5.21 4.40
N CYS A 22 3.04 6.14 3.55
CA CYS A 22 4.46 6.36 3.30
C CYS A 22 5.14 6.90 4.57
N GLU A 23 6.21 6.26 5.03
CA GLU A 23 6.91 6.67 6.25
C GLU A 23 7.62 8.02 6.10
N GLU A 24 7.95 8.44 4.87
CA GLU A 24 8.67 9.69 4.61
C GLU A 24 7.76 10.92 4.55
N CYS A 25 6.63 10.82 3.85
CA CYS A 25 5.70 11.95 3.65
C CYS A 25 4.38 11.83 4.43
N GLY A 26 4.08 10.67 5.02
CA GLY A 26 2.85 10.45 5.78
C GLY A 26 1.58 10.37 4.93
N VAL A 27 1.70 10.24 3.60
CA VAL A 27 0.56 10.17 2.68
C VAL A 27 0.07 8.73 2.54
N GLU A 28 -1.26 8.58 2.42
CA GLU A 28 -1.93 7.31 2.17
C GLU A 28 -1.54 6.73 0.79
N LEU A 29 -0.96 5.54 0.83
CA LEU A 29 -0.52 4.77 -0.33
C LEU A 29 -1.68 3.96 -0.88
N ASN A 30 -2.39 4.56 -1.83
CA ASN A 30 -3.47 3.89 -2.54
C ASN A 30 -2.94 3.07 -3.72
N LEU A 31 -3.42 1.83 -3.85
CA LEU A 31 -3.19 1.00 -5.03
C LEU A 31 -3.78 1.69 -6.26
N GLN A 32 -2.95 1.89 -7.27
CA GLN A 32 -3.32 2.60 -8.49
C GLN A 32 -2.55 2.04 -9.69
N VAL A 33 -3.02 2.37 -10.89
CA VAL A 33 -2.31 2.06 -12.13
C VAL A 33 -1.22 3.10 -12.36
N LEU A 34 0.01 2.63 -12.51
CA LEU A 34 1.21 3.43 -12.72
C LEU A 34 1.82 3.09 -14.09
N LYS A 35 2.58 4.04 -14.65
CA LYS A 35 3.22 3.90 -15.96
C LYS A 35 4.72 4.10 -15.88
N SER A 36 5.46 3.25 -16.58
CA SER A 36 6.92 3.36 -16.77
C SER A 36 7.27 3.14 -18.25
N ALA A 37 8.55 3.29 -18.60
CA ALA A 37 9.05 3.02 -19.94
C ALA A 37 8.80 1.57 -20.41
N ALA A 38 8.71 0.62 -19.47
CA ALA A 38 8.44 -0.79 -19.74
C ALA A 38 6.94 -1.12 -19.95
N GLY A 39 6.02 -0.22 -19.60
CA GLY A 39 4.57 -0.45 -19.66
C GLY A 39 3.82 0.04 -18.42
N TYR A 40 2.60 -0.48 -18.22
CA TYR A 40 1.71 -0.15 -17.11
C TYR A 40 1.83 -1.18 -15.99
N TYR A 41 1.63 -0.82 -14.74
CA TYR A 41 1.66 -1.76 -13.61
C TYR A 41 0.75 -1.28 -12.48
N VAL A 42 0.41 -2.15 -11.55
CA VAL A 42 -0.37 -1.82 -10.36
C VAL A 42 0.56 -1.81 -9.16
N GLY A 43 0.45 -0.74 -8.37
CA GLY A 43 1.29 -0.53 -7.19
C GLY A 43 0.86 0.71 -6.43
N THR A 44 1.64 1.08 -5.44
CA THR A 44 1.42 2.29 -4.64
C THR A 44 2.47 3.34 -5.00
N CYS A 45 2.06 4.61 -5.06
CA CYS A 45 2.94 5.73 -5.35
C CYS A 45 2.50 6.95 -4.56
N CYS A 46 3.47 7.71 -4.09
CA CYS A 46 3.29 9.01 -3.45
C CYS A 46 4.27 10.02 -4.06
N GLU A 47 4.38 11.21 -3.46
CA GLU A 47 5.31 12.25 -3.90
C GLU A 47 6.79 11.84 -3.75
N CYS A 48 7.11 10.92 -2.86
CA CYS A 48 8.46 10.34 -2.73
C CYS A 48 8.81 9.39 -3.89
N GLY A 49 7.79 8.93 -4.64
CA GLY A 49 7.92 7.99 -5.74
C GLY A 49 7.13 6.69 -5.52
N PRO A 50 7.41 5.66 -6.35
CA PRO A 50 6.74 4.36 -6.25
C PRO A 50 7.24 3.61 -5.02
N ASN A 51 6.31 3.15 -4.18
CA ASN A 51 6.62 2.44 -2.94
C ASN A 51 6.58 0.92 -3.14
N SER A 52 5.51 0.42 -3.78
CA SER A 52 5.31 -1.02 -4.00
C SER A 52 4.83 -1.31 -5.42
N ARG A 53 4.98 -2.57 -5.85
CA ARG A 53 4.50 -3.08 -7.13
C ARG A 53 3.90 -4.47 -6.93
N GLU A 54 2.57 -4.54 -7.05
CA GLU A 54 1.78 -5.76 -6.85
C GLU A 54 1.62 -6.59 -8.13
N SER A 55 1.99 -6.02 -9.29
CA SER A 55 1.85 -6.68 -10.58
C SER A 55 3.13 -6.66 -11.44
N GLY A 56 3.15 -7.52 -12.45
CA GLY A 56 4.06 -7.35 -13.59
C GLY A 56 3.68 -6.16 -14.47
N TYR A 57 4.44 -5.94 -15.54
CA TYR A 57 4.12 -4.92 -16.54
C TYR A 57 3.07 -5.42 -17.54
N PHE A 58 2.03 -4.62 -17.73
CA PHE A 58 0.99 -4.77 -18.73
C PHE A 58 1.29 -3.90 -19.95
N ARG A 59 0.91 -4.41 -21.13
CA ARG A 59 1.04 -3.69 -22.41
C ARG A 59 0.01 -2.57 -22.60
N SER A 60 -1.01 -2.49 -21.75
CA SER A 60 -2.12 -1.54 -21.89
C SER A 60 -2.64 -1.15 -20.52
N GLU A 61 -2.98 0.13 -20.35
CA GLU A 61 -3.57 0.69 -19.14
C GLU A 61 -4.81 -0.08 -18.70
N LYS A 62 -5.72 -0.33 -19.63
CA LYS A 62 -6.94 -1.12 -19.39
C LYS A 62 -6.69 -2.46 -18.72
N LYS A 63 -5.63 -3.19 -19.10
CA LYS A 63 -5.30 -4.48 -18.46
C LYS A 63 -4.83 -4.31 -17.02
N ALA A 64 -4.10 -3.22 -16.74
CA ALA A 64 -3.69 -2.89 -15.38
C ALA A 64 -4.90 -2.45 -14.55
N GLU A 65 -5.84 -1.68 -15.12
CA GLU A 65 -7.09 -1.30 -14.45
C GLU A 65 -7.99 -2.50 -14.16
N ASP A 66 -8.14 -3.42 -15.10
CA ASP A 66 -8.90 -4.66 -14.89
C ASP A 66 -8.25 -5.50 -13.79
N TYR A 67 -6.91 -5.58 -13.75
CA TYR A 67 -6.19 -6.25 -12.66
C TYR A 67 -6.40 -5.55 -11.32
N LEU A 68 -6.30 -4.22 -11.27
CA LEU A 68 -6.55 -3.42 -10.07
C LEU A 68 -7.95 -3.71 -9.51
N LYS A 69 -8.98 -3.68 -10.35
CA LYS A 69 -10.35 -4.02 -9.94
C LYS A 69 -10.44 -5.42 -9.36
N VAL A 70 -9.78 -6.41 -9.96
CA VAL A 70 -9.82 -7.80 -9.48
C VAL A 70 -9.21 -7.94 -8.09
N ILE A 71 -8.13 -7.21 -7.78
CA ILE A 71 -7.45 -7.31 -6.48
C ILE A 71 -8.06 -6.41 -5.39
N THR A 72 -8.84 -5.38 -5.78
CA THR A 72 -9.53 -4.49 -4.84
C THR A 72 -11.03 -4.81 -4.67
N SER A 73 -11.57 -5.78 -5.40
CA SER A 73 -12.97 -6.25 -5.27
C SER A 73 -13.09 -7.32 -4.20
#